data_AF-A0A934ING2-F1
#
_entry.id   AF-A0A934ING2-F1
#
_cell.length_a   1.000
_cell.length_b   1.000
_cell.length_c   1.000
_cell.angle_alpha   90.00
_cell.angle_beta   90.00
_cell.angle_gamma   90.00
#
_symmetry.space_group_name_H-M   'P 1'
#
loop_
_entity.id
_entity.type
_entity.pdbx_description
1 polymer ?
#
loop_
_entity_poly.entity_id
_entity_poly.type
_entity_poly.pdbx_seq_one_letter_code
_entity_poly.pdbx_strand_id
1 'polypeptide(L)'
;MLEFAAAIVFLMGTPGPGVLSAAGVGSAYGARAGGAYVAGLFVGNYLVVGLVVSGIAALALALPWLRMLLLWGSVSYLLYLAAKIALAGSRIAFIHRESPPGFWNGVVFQPINPKAYAVNTALFSGFAFMPQAPATEVLVKALIMAAIWIPIHIAWLFLGVTLRRLDLSETANRAINFVMAFAMVAVVAIAITAQF
;
A
#
# COMPACT_ATOMS: atom_id res chain seq x y z
N MET A 1 7.69 -16.81 16.62
CA MET A 1 8.32 -16.46 15.33
C MET A 1 7.54 -16.99 14.13
N LEU A 2 7.26 -18.31 14.04
CA LEU A 2 6.49 -18.89 12.92
C LEU A 2 5.06 -18.32 12.81
N GLU A 3 4.36 -18.18 13.94
CA GLU A 3 3.01 -17.57 13.97
C GLU A 3 3.01 -16.13 13.46
N PHE A 4 4.00 -15.33 13.85
CA PHE A 4 4.18 -13.95 13.35
C PHE A 4 4.43 -13.94 11.84
N ALA A 5 5.28 -14.83 11.32
CA ALA A 5 5.53 -14.97 9.89
C ALA A 5 4.25 -15.38 9.12
N ALA A 6 3.50 -16.35 9.65
CA ALA A 6 2.22 -16.76 9.07
C ALA A 6 1.20 -15.61 9.07
N ALA A 7 1.12 -14.83 10.16
CA ALA A 7 0.25 -13.67 10.25
C ALA A 7 0.60 -12.60 9.21
N ILE A 8 1.88 -12.37 8.91
CA ILE A 8 2.29 -11.48 7.81
C ILE A 8 1.73 -11.98 6.48
N VAL A 9 1.87 -13.27 6.17
CA VAL A 9 1.35 -13.85 4.93
C VAL A 9 -0.16 -13.63 4.79
N PHE A 10 -0.94 -13.89 5.84
CA PHE A 10 -2.40 -13.73 5.78
C PHE A 10 -2.84 -12.25 5.75
N LEU A 11 -2.25 -11.39 6.58
CA LEU A 11 -2.68 -9.99 6.72
C LEU A 11 -2.16 -9.10 5.59
N MET A 12 -0.99 -9.41 5.02
CA MET A 12 -0.33 -8.60 4.00
C MET A 12 -0.23 -9.26 2.63
N GLY A 13 -0.46 -10.58 2.52
CA GLY A 13 -0.46 -11.29 1.24
C GLY A 13 -1.77 -11.16 0.47
N THR A 14 -2.88 -10.82 1.13
CA THR A 14 -4.15 -10.58 0.46
C THR A 14 -4.13 -9.30 -0.39
N PRO A 15 -4.80 -9.27 -1.56
CA PRO A 15 -4.86 -8.08 -2.40
C PRO A 15 -5.49 -6.92 -1.64
N GLY A 16 -4.67 -5.94 -1.28
CA GLY A 16 -5.07 -4.71 -0.62
C GLY A 16 -4.57 -3.48 -1.37
N PRO A 17 -4.82 -2.29 -0.83
CA PRO A 17 -4.49 -1.03 -1.49
C PRO A 17 -3.00 -0.91 -1.89
N GLY A 18 -2.08 -1.36 -1.02
CA GLY A 18 -0.63 -1.32 -1.27
C GLY A 18 -0.22 -2.12 -2.49
N VAL A 19 -0.53 -3.42 -2.53
CA VAL A 19 -0.18 -4.30 -3.65
C VAL A 19 -0.93 -3.97 -4.95
N LEU A 20 -2.21 -3.59 -4.87
CA LEU A 20 -2.98 -3.13 -6.04
C LEU A 20 -2.41 -1.84 -6.61
N SER A 21 -1.98 -0.90 -5.75
CA SER A 21 -1.30 0.32 -6.18
C SER A 21 0.05 0.03 -6.83
N ALA A 22 0.84 -0.92 -6.31
CA ALA A 22 2.11 -1.31 -6.91
C ALA A 22 1.92 -1.88 -8.32
N ALA A 23 0.95 -2.78 -8.49
CA ALA A 23 0.61 -3.35 -9.79
C ALA A 23 0.02 -2.31 -10.74
N GLY A 24 -0.89 -1.45 -10.28
CA GLY A 24 -1.51 -0.41 -11.11
C GLY A 24 -0.52 0.66 -11.56
N VAL A 25 0.39 1.11 -10.67
CA VAL A 25 1.48 2.03 -11.07
C VAL A 25 2.45 1.33 -12.02
N GLY A 26 2.73 0.04 -11.79
CA GLY A 26 3.52 -0.79 -12.70
C GLY A 26 2.92 -0.90 -14.10
N SER A 27 1.61 -1.14 -14.20
CA SER A 27 0.89 -1.26 -15.48
C SER A 27 0.76 0.06 -16.21
N ALA A 28 0.48 1.15 -15.48
CA ALA A 28 0.27 2.48 -16.04
C ALA A 28 1.59 3.17 -16.43
N TYR A 29 2.62 3.08 -15.58
CA TYR A 29 3.83 3.92 -15.67
C TYR A 29 5.13 3.11 -15.77
N GLY A 30 5.09 1.78 -15.63
CA GLY A 30 6.22 0.88 -15.83
C GLY A 30 7.18 0.76 -14.64
N ALA A 31 8.25 0.00 -14.87
CA ALA A 31 9.15 -0.47 -13.81
C ALA A 31 9.87 0.66 -13.06
N ARG A 32 10.27 1.73 -13.73
CA ARG A 32 11.01 2.83 -13.08
C ARG A 32 10.13 3.60 -12.09
N ALA A 33 8.94 4.01 -12.53
CA ALA A 33 7.99 4.71 -11.67
C ALA A 33 7.44 3.80 -10.57
N GLY A 34 7.02 2.59 -10.94
CA GLY A 34 6.52 1.59 -10.00
C GLY A 34 7.55 1.17 -8.97
N GLY A 35 8.81 0.98 -9.37
CA GLY A 35 9.92 0.67 -8.45
C GLY A 35 10.19 1.81 -7.45
N ALA A 36 10.23 3.06 -7.92
CA ALA A 36 10.38 4.22 -7.05
C ALA A 36 9.21 4.32 -6.05
N TYR A 37 7.98 4.16 -6.54
CA TYR A 37 6.77 4.17 -5.71
C TYR A 37 6.77 3.07 -4.66
N VAL A 38 7.10 1.82 -5.02
CA VAL A 38 7.17 0.67 -4.10
C VAL A 38 8.28 0.86 -3.05
N ALA A 39 9.44 1.40 -3.42
CA ALA A 39 10.46 1.76 -2.44
C ALA A 39 9.93 2.80 -1.43
N GLY A 40 9.12 3.76 -1.91
CA GLY A 40 8.40 4.70 -1.07
C GLY A 40 7.42 4.02 -0.11
N LEU A 41 6.64 3.05 -0.60
CA LEU A 41 5.76 2.24 0.24
C LEU A 41 6.53 1.57 1.38
N PHE A 42 7.72 1.05 1.10
CA PHE A 42 8.53 0.39 2.11
C PHE A 42 8.95 1.34 3.23
N VAL A 43 9.50 2.50 2.86
CA VAL A 43 9.89 3.54 3.82
C VAL A 43 8.68 4.05 4.59
N GLY A 44 7.58 4.36 3.91
CA GLY A 44 6.34 4.80 4.54
C GLY A 44 5.80 3.79 5.55
N ASN A 45 5.88 2.49 5.26
CA ASN A 45 5.42 1.45 6.18
C ASN A 45 6.28 1.40 7.44
N TYR A 46 7.60 1.53 7.33
CA TYR A 46 8.47 1.56 8.49
C TYR A 46 8.30 2.84 9.34
N LEU A 47 7.91 3.96 8.74
CA LEU A 47 7.45 5.13 9.51
C LEU A 47 6.22 4.78 10.36
N VAL A 48 5.23 4.11 9.78
CA VAL A 48 4.03 3.65 10.50
C VAL A 48 4.40 2.65 11.60
N VAL A 49 5.29 1.70 11.34
CA VAL A 49 5.81 0.78 12.37
C VAL A 49 6.44 1.56 13.52
N GLY A 50 7.25 2.58 13.24
CA GLY A 50 7.82 3.44 14.27
C GLY A 50 6.75 4.12 15.14
N LEU A 51 5.69 4.64 14.52
CA LEU A 51 4.55 5.22 15.23
C LEU A 51 3.79 4.18 16.08
N VAL A 52 3.66 2.95 15.59
CA VAL A 52 2.99 1.86 16.31
C VAL A 52 3.80 1.40 17.52
N VAL A 53 5.08 1.09 17.32
CA VAL A 53 5.96 0.56 18.38
C VAL A 53 6.23 1.60 19.46
N SER A 54 6.29 2.89 19.12
CA SER A 54 6.41 3.97 20.10
C SER A 54 5.13 4.26 20.88
N GLY A 55 3.99 3.67 20.49
CA GLY A 55 2.68 3.94 21.10
C GLY A 55 1.99 5.22 20.61
N ILE A 56 2.67 6.06 19.81
CA ILE A 56 2.10 7.29 19.23
C ILE A 56 0.83 6.99 18.42
N ALA A 57 0.83 5.90 17.66
CA ALA A 57 -0.34 5.48 16.88
C ALA A 57 -1.56 5.18 17.77
N ALA A 58 -1.35 4.58 18.95
CA ALA A 58 -2.45 4.29 19.86
C ALA A 58 -3.08 5.57 20.43
N LEU A 59 -2.24 6.55 20.81
CA LEU A 59 -2.69 7.86 21.27
C LEU A 59 -3.41 8.63 20.16
N ALA A 60 -2.87 8.59 18.94
CA ALA A 60 -3.45 9.23 17.78
C ALA A 60 -4.82 8.64 17.42
N LEU A 61 -4.94 7.30 17.40
CA LEU A 61 -6.17 6.61 17.01
C LEU A 61 -7.24 6.58 18.12
N ALA A 62 -6.88 6.92 19.37
CA ALA A 62 -7.84 7.15 20.43
C ALA A 62 -8.69 8.42 20.20
N LEU A 63 -8.23 9.35 19.34
CA LEU A 63 -8.95 10.55 18.96
C LEU A 63 -9.87 10.27 17.75
N PRO A 64 -11.21 10.34 17.91
CA PRO A 64 -12.14 9.98 16.82
C PRO A 64 -11.94 10.80 15.54
N TRP A 65 -11.64 12.09 15.67
CA TRP A 65 -11.42 12.98 14.54
C TRP A 65 -10.16 12.62 13.74
N LEU A 66 -9.10 12.15 14.40
CA LEU A 66 -7.85 11.77 13.73
C LEU A 66 -7.99 10.45 12.99
N ARG A 67 -8.75 9.49 13.56
CA ARG A 67 -9.17 8.28 12.86
C ARG A 67 -9.97 8.62 11.58
N MET A 68 -10.92 9.54 11.67
CA MET A 68 -11.69 9.99 10.50
C MET A 68 -10.82 10.71 9.47
N LEU A 69 -9.87 11.54 9.91
CA LEU A 69 -8.92 12.22 9.01
C LEU A 69 -8.06 11.21 8.24
N LEU A 70 -7.51 10.19 8.90
CA LEU A 70 -6.74 9.14 8.25
C LEU A 70 -7.60 8.32 7.28
N LEU A 71 -8.83 7.96 7.67
CA LEU A 71 -9.77 7.26 6.79
C LEU A 71 -10.02 8.06 5.51
N TRP A 72 -10.48 9.31 5.63
CA TRP A 72 -10.79 10.14 4.48
C TRP A 72 -9.56 10.53 3.67
N GLY A 73 -8.40 10.71 4.32
CA GLY A 73 -7.12 10.89 3.64
C GLY A 73 -6.75 9.69 2.78
N SER A 74 -6.86 8.47 3.31
CA SER A 74 -6.64 7.23 2.56
C SER A 74 -7.60 7.08 1.39
N VAL A 75 -8.90 7.26 1.63
CA VAL A 75 -9.95 7.19 0.61
C VAL A 75 -9.64 8.16 -0.52
N SER A 76 -9.39 9.42 -0.19
CA SER A 76 -9.10 10.47 -1.18
C SER A 76 -7.85 10.14 -2.00
N TYR A 77 -6.79 9.66 -1.35
CA TYR A 77 -5.56 9.31 -2.05
C TYR A 77 -5.72 8.06 -2.93
N LEU A 78 -6.49 7.06 -2.49
CA LEU A 78 -6.78 5.88 -3.31
C LEU A 78 -7.66 6.19 -4.50
N LEU A 79 -8.66 7.06 -4.34
CA LEU A 79 -9.44 7.56 -5.47
C LEU A 79 -8.57 8.35 -6.44
N TYR A 80 -7.68 9.21 -5.94
CA TYR A 80 -6.69 9.92 -6.75
C TYR A 80 -5.80 8.95 -7.54
N LEU A 81 -5.27 7.91 -6.88
CA LEU A 81 -4.40 6.96 -7.54
C LEU A 81 -5.16 6.08 -8.54
N ALA A 82 -6.41 5.72 -8.23
CA ALA A 82 -7.28 4.96 -9.13
C ALA A 82 -7.57 5.77 -10.39
N ALA A 83 -7.88 7.07 -10.23
CA ALA A 83 -8.07 7.98 -11.35
C ALA A 83 -6.79 8.10 -12.19
N LYS A 84 -5.62 8.24 -11.56
CA LYS A 84 -4.34 8.28 -12.27
C LYS A 84 -4.07 7.02 -13.08
N ILE A 85 -4.30 5.85 -12.49
CA ILE A 85 -4.13 4.56 -13.16
C ILE A 85 -5.12 4.46 -14.33
N ALA A 86 -6.41 4.72 -14.10
CA ALA A 86 -7.46 4.61 -15.12
C ALA A 86 -7.25 5.54 -16.32
N LEU A 87 -6.75 6.76 -16.07
CA LEU A 87 -6.53 7.79 -17.09
C LEU A 87 -5.13 7.74 -17.72
N ALA A 88 -4.27 6.82 -17.28
CA ALA A 88 -2.92 6.70 -17.81
C ALA A 88 -2.92 6.45 -19.33
N GLY A 89 -2.11 7.22 -20.06
CA GLY A 89 -2.00 7.15 -21.52
C GLY A 89 -3.12 7.88 -22.29
N SER A 90 -4.13 8.44 -21.61
CA SER A 90 -5.19 9.20 -22.27
C SER A 90 -4.68 10.56 -22.76
N ARG A 91 -4.90 10.89 -24.04
CA ARG A 91 -4.62 12.22 -24.62
C ARG A 91 -5.84 13.14 -24.48
N ILE A 92 -6.35 13.31 -23.26
CA ILE A 92 -7.40 14.30 -23.02
C ILE A 92 -6.75 15.67 -23.17
N ALA A 93 -7.15 16.43 -24.19
CA ALA A 93 -6.50 17.67 -24.64
C ALA A 93 -6.40 18.81 -23.61
N PHE A 94 -6.97 18.65 -22.41
CA PHE A 94 -7.02 19.65 -21.35
C PHE A 94 -6.25 19.26 -20.07
N ILE A 95 -5.67 18.05 -19.99
CA ILE A 95 -4.93 17.60 -18.80
C ILE A 95 -3.44 17.57 -19.16
N HIS A 96 -2.65 18.44 -18.54
CA HIS A 96 -1.17 18.40 -18.60
C HIS A 96 -0.68 16.96 -18.37
N ARG A 97 0.38 16.51 -19.07
CA ARG A 97 1.01 15.20 -18.81
C ARG A 97 1.25 15.04 -17.30
N GLU A 98 0.37 14.31 -16.61
CA GLU A 98 0.47 14.17 -15.18
C GLU A 98 1.72 13.37 -14.82
N SER A 99 2.44 13.84 -13.80
CA SER A 99 3.65 13.18 -13.33
C SER A 99 3.33 11.78 -12.82
N PRO A 100 4.14 10.76 -13.17
CA PRO A 100 3.93 9.41 -12.66
C PRO A 100 4.10 9.38 -11.13
N PRO A 101 3.33 8.56 -10.41
CA PRO A 101 3.58 8.31 -9.00
C PRO A 101 5.02 7.85 -8.78
N GLY A 102 5.71 8.48 -7.83
CA GLY A 102 7.11 8.20 -7.49
C GLY A 102 7.31 7.93 -6.00
N PHE A 103 8.56 7.94 -5.55
CA PHE A 103 8.96 7.59 -4.19
C PHE A 103 8.13 8.30 -3.10
N TRP A 104 8.04 9.63 -3.15
CA TRP A 104 7.31 10.40 -2.13
C TRP A 104 5.80 10.10 -2.09
N ASN A 105 5.21 9.73 -3.22
CA ASN A 105 3.81 9.30 -3.26
C ASN A 105 3.65 8.00 -2.44
N GLY A 106 4.58 7.05 -2.58
CA GLY A 106 4.59 5.83 -1.77
C GLY A 106 4.85 6.09 -0.29
N VAL A 107 5.78 7.00 0.04
CA VAL A 107 6.08 7.36 1.45
C VAL A 107 4.85 7.93 2.13
N VAL A 108 4.15 8.87 1.49
CA VAL A 108 2.95 9.51 2.05
C VAL A 108 1.77 8.54 2.14
N PHE A 109 1.67 7.58 1.23
CA PHE A 109 0.53 6.66 1.19
C PHE A 109 0.38 5.82 2.46
N GLN A 110 1.48 5.36 3.05
CA GLN A 110 1.39 4.45 4.21
C GLN A 110 0.91 5.16 5.49
N PRO A 111 1.43 6.34 5.88
CA PRO A 111 0.91 7.10 7.03
C PRO A 111 -0.53 7.57 6.89
N ILE A 112 -1.08 7.74 5.68
CA ILE A 112 -2.50 8.04 5.53
C ILE A 112 -3.36 6.79 5.47
N ASN A 113 -2.79 5.59 5.38
CA ASN A 113 -3.52 4.34 5.23
C ASN A 113 -3.90 3.73 6.60
N PRO A 114 -5.17 3.77 7.04
CA PRO A 114 -5.59 3.23 8.34
C PRO A 114 -5.37 1.71 8.44
N LYS A 115 -5.37 0.97 7.31
CA LYS A 115 -5.03 -0.47 7.30
C LYS A 115 -3.57 -0.67 7.73
N ALA A 116 -2.65 0.22 7.36
CA ALA A 116 -1.25 0.11 7.75
C ALA A 116 -1.11 0.17 9.27
N TYR A 117 -1.85 1.05 9.95
CA TYR A 117 -1.85 1.09 11.42
C TYR A 117 -2.47 -0.17 12.02
N ALA A 118 -3.67 -0.55 11.58
CA ALA A 118 -4.35 -1.73 12.13
C ALA A 118 -3.52 -3.01 12.00
N VAL A 119 -2.94 -3.27 10.82
CA VAL A 119 -2.11 -4.45 10.58
C VAL A 119 -0.81 -4.38 11.38
N ASN A 120 -0.10 -3.25 11.35
CA ASN A 120 1.17 -3.14 12.09
C ASN A 120 0.95 -3.21 13.60
N THR A 121 -0.15 -2.66 14.14
CA THR A 121 -0.54 -2.85 15.55
C THR A 121 -0.73 -4.34 15.84
N ALA A 122 -1.59 -5.03 15.09
CA ALA A 122 -1.83 -6.46 15.29
C ALA A 122 -0.53 -7.30 15.25
N LEU A 123 0.36 -7.00 14.30
CA LEU A 123 1.64 -7.70 14.16
C LEU A 123 2.62 -7.42 15.32
N PHE A 124 2.83 -6.15 15.66
CA PHE A 124 3.87 -5.77 16.62
C PHE A 124 3.43 -5.96 18.07
N SER A 125 2.14 -5.77 18.40
CA SER A 125 1.61 -5.97 19.75
C SER A 125 1.00 -7.35 20.00
N GLY A 126 0.49 -8.03 18.95
CA GLY A 126 -0.25 -9.28 19.11
C GLY A 126 0.60 -10.55 19.17
N PHE A 127 1.88 -10.48 18.80
CA PHE A 127 2.76 -11.67 18.70
C PHE A 127 4.06 -11.48 19.47
N ALA A 128 4.02 -11.57 20.80
CA ALA A 128 5.23 -11.49 21.61
C ALA A 128 6.02 -12.80 21.57
N PHE A 129 7.30 -12.77 21.22
CA PHE A 129 8.16 -13.96 21.23
C PHE A 129 9.59 -13.75 21.77
N MET A 130 9.97 -12.52 22.14
CA MET A 130 11.20 -12.22 22.88
C MET A 130 10.94 -11.15 23.96
N PRO A 131 10.04 -11.43 24.93
CA PRO A 131 9.57 -10.41 25.88
C PRO A 131 10.68 -9.81 26.76
N GLN A 132 11.80 -10.52 26.92
CA GLN A 132 12.96 -10.06 27.70
C GLN A 132 13.91 -9.15 26.90
N ALA A 133 13.70 -8.99 25.59
CA ALA A 133 14.54 -8.18 24.71
C ALA A 133 13.68 -7.41 23.69
N PRO A 134 12.81 -6.48 24.14
CA PRO A 134 11.79 -5.86 23.29
C PRO A 134 12.36 -5.10 22.09
N ALA A 135 13.49 -4.40 22.26
CA ALA A 135 14.15 -3.70 21.15
C ALA A 135 14.66 -4.68 20.08
N THR A 136 15.26 -5.79 20.51
CA THR A 136 15.70 -6.86 19.62
C THR A 136 14.51 -7.53 18.94
N GLU A 137 13.41 -7.76 19.67
CA GLU A 137 12.19 -8.33 19.10
C GLU A 137 11.63 -7.47 17.96
N VAL A 138 11.57 -6.14 18.17
CA VAL A 138 11.11 -5.19 17.15
C VAL A 138 11.99 -5.27 15.90
N LEU A 139 13.32 -5.32 16.06
CA LEU A 139 14.24 -5.44 14.93
C LEU A 139 14.05 -6.76 14.17
N VAL A 140 13.93 -7.88 14.90
CA VAL A 140 13.69 -9.20 14.29
C VAL A 140 12.34 -9.24 13.57
N LYS A 141 11.28 -8.68 14.18
CA LYS A 141 9.97 -8.52 13.53
C LYS A 141 10.05 -7.70 12.25
N ALA A 142 10.77 -6.57 12.29
CA ALA A 142 10.97 -5.71 11.13
C ALA A 142 11.69 -6.44 9.99
N LEU A 143 12.70 -7.27 10.29
CA LEU A 143 13.44 -8.07 9.31
C LEU A 143 12.59 -9.20 8.72
N ILE A 144 11.84 -9.94 9.55
CA ILE A 144 10.91 -10.98 9.06
C ILE A 144 9.85 -10.35 8.16
N MET A 145 9.29 -9.21 8.57
CA MET A 145 8.33 -8.46 7.76
C MET A 145 8.94 -8.05 6.42
N ALA A 146 10.15 -7.47 6.39
CA ALA A 146 10.85 -7.16 5.14
C ALA A 146 10.99 -8.40 4.24
N ALA A 147 11.47 -9.51 4.81
CA ALA A 147 11.75 -10.73 4.06
C ALA A 147 10.51 -11.34 3.38
N ILE A 148 9.32 -11.13 3.93
CA ILE A 148 8.06 -11.65 3.37
C ILE A 148 7.35 -10.60 2.52
N TRP A 149 7.23 -9.38 3.04
CA TRP A 149 6.40 -8.33 2.46
C TRP A 149 7.01 -7.69 1.20
N ILE A 150 8.35 -7.54 1.16
CA ILE A 150 9.05 -6.97 0.01
C ILE A 150 8.88 -7.85 -1.23
N PRO A 151 9.14 -9.18 -1.19
CA PRO A 151 8.89 -10.05 -2.34
C PRO A 151 7.46 -10.01 -2.84
N ILE A 152 6.46 -9.94 -1.94
CA ILE A 152 5.05 -9.82 -2.33
C ILE A 152 4.82 -8.54 -3.15
N HIS A 153 5.30 -7.38 -2.69
CA HIS A 153 5.12 -6.12 -3.41
C HIS A 153 5.89 -6.07 -4.72
N ILE A 154 7.09 -6.66 -4.76
CA ILE A 154 7.86 -6.79 -6.00
C ILE A 154 7.13 -7.71 -6.98
N ALA A 155 6.53 -8.81 -6.53
CA ALA A 155 5.75 -9.71 -7.39
C ALA A 155 4.54 -9.00 -8.02
N TRP A 156 3.80 -8.21 -7.24
CA TRP A 156 2.68 -7.41 -7.74
C TRP A 156 3.13 -6.29 -8.69
N LEU A 157 4.23 -5.60 -8.39
CA LEU A 157 4.84 -4.66 -9.32
C LEU A 157 5.24 -5.35 -10.62
N PHE A 158 5.89 -6.52 -10.53
CA PHE A 158 6.31 -7.30 -11.69
C PHE A 158 5.11 -7.74 -12.54
N LEU A 159 4.02 -8.16 -11.91
CA LEU A 159 2.75 -8.46 -12.59
C LEU A 159 2.26 -7.24 -13.38
N GLY A 160 2.17 -6.07 -12.73
CA GLY A 160 1.77 -4.82 -13.39
C GLY A 160 2.66 -4.45 -14.57
N VAL A 161 3.98 -4.51 -14.39
CA VAL A 161 4.96 -4.22 -15.44
C VAL A 161 4.86 -5.21 -16.59
N THR A 162 4.64 -6.49 -16.29
CA THR A 162 4.50 -7.54 -17.32
C THR A 162 3.26 -7.30 -18.15
N LEU A 163 2.12 -6.99 -17.53
CA LEU A 163 0.88 -6.63 -18.22
C LEU A 163 1.10 -5.49 -19.23
N ARG A 164 1.87 -4.47 -18.84
CA ARG A 164 2.24 -3.36 -19.74
C ARG A 164 3.13 -3.80 -20.92
N ARG A 165 4.00 -4.78 -20.70
CA ARG A 165 4.99 -5.25 -21.68
C ARG A 165 4.43 -6.25 -22.71
N LEU A 166 3.24 -6.79 -22.51
CA LEU A 166 2.59 -7.73 -23.42
C LEU A 166 2.17 -7.11 -24.78
N ASP A 167 2.61 -5.88 -25.08
CA ASP A 167 2.32 -5.11 -26.30
C ASP A 167 0.84 -5.14 -26.70
N LEU A 168 -0.02 -5.09 -25.68
CA LEU A 168 -1.45 -5.14 -25.84
C LEU A 168 -1.94 -3.87 -26.54
N SER A 169 -3.04 -3.99 -27.29
CA SER A 169 -3.69 -2.84 -27.91
C SER A 169 -4.01 -1.75 -26.87
N GLU A 170 -4.08 -0.48 -27.30
CA GLU A 170 -4.42 0.64 -26.40
C GLU A 170 -5.73 0.38 -25.63
N THR A 171 -6.71 -0.26 -26.28
CA THR A 171 -7.99 -0.65 -25.66
C THR A 171 -7.79 -1.66 -24.54
N ALA A 172 -6.96 -2.69 -24.75
CA ALA A 172 -6.69 -3.71 -23.73
C ALA A 172 -5.88 -3.14 -22.54
N ASN A 173 -4.88 -2.30 -22.81
CA ASN A 173 -4.15 -1.59 -21.75
C ASN A 173 -5.07 -0.67 -20.93
N ARG A 174 -5.99 0.07 -21.58
CA ARG A 174 -7.01 0.87 -20.88
C ARG A 174 -7.93 -0.02 -20.05
N ALA A 175 -8.41 -1.15 -20.59
CA ALA A 175 -9.25 -2.08 -19.85
C ALA A 175 -8.56 -2.61 -18.59
N ILE A 176 -7.28 -3.01 -18.67
CA ILE A 176 -6.48 -3.43 -17.51
C ILE A 176 -6.40 -2.30 -16.47
N ASN A 177 -6.06 -1.08 -16.90
CA ASN A 177 -5.98 0.06 -16.00
C ASN A 177 -7.34 0.36 -15.32
N PHE A 178 -8.45 0.24 -16.04
CA PHE A 178 -9.79 0.37 -15.47
C PHE A 178 -10.12 -0.75 -14.48
N VAL A 179 -9.75 -2.00 -14.77
CA VAL A 179 -9.93 -3.12 -13.83
C VAL A 179 -9.13 -2.89 -12.56
N MET A 180 -7.87 -2.45 -12.67
CA MET A 180 -7.02 -2.14 -11.52
C MET A 180 -7.57 -0.97 -10.69
N ALA A 181 -8.02 0.10 -11.36
CA ALA A 181 -8.66 1.22 -10.70
C ALA A 181 -9.97 0.81 -10.01
N PHE A 182 -10.81 0.02 -10.67
CA PHE A 182 -12.04 -0.51 -10.10
C PHE A 182 -11.77 -1.39 -8.88
N ALA A 183 -10.79 -2.30 -8.95
CA ALA A 183 -10.39 -3.10 -7.81
C ALA A 183 -9.97 -2.22 -6.62
N MET A 184 -9.25 -1.13 -6.88
CA MET A 184 -8.83 -0.19 -5.84
C MET A 184 -10.02 0.58 -5.24
N VAL A 185 -10.97 1.01 -6.06
CA VAL A 185 -12.23 1.64 -5.62
C VAL A 185 -13.11 0.66 -4.82
N ALA A 186 -13.19 -0.61 -5.25
CA ALA A 186 -13.92 -1.64 -4.53
C ALA A 186 -13.34 -1.87 -3.12
N VAL A 187 -12.01 -1.89 -3.00
CA VAL A 187 -11.33 -1.96 -1.70
C VAL A 187 -11.63 -0.73 -0.85
N VAL A 188 -11.67 0.46 -1.44
CA VAL A 188 -12.10 1.69 -0.74
C VAL A 188 -13.52 1.56 -0.23
N ALA A 189 -14.46 1.09 -1.06
CA ALA A 189 -15.86 0.92 -0.67
C ALA A 189 -16.01 -0.05 0.50
N ILE A 190 -15.34 -1.22 0.44
CA ILE A 190 -15.32 -2.21 1.52
C ILE A 190 -14.73 -1.61 2.80
N ALA A 191 -13.66 -0.81 2.68
CA ALA A 191 -13.02 -0.18 3.84
C ALA A 191 -13.93 0.84 4.53
N ILE A 192 -14.74 1.58 3.76
CA ILE A 192 -15.73 2.52 4.30
C ILE A 192 -16.84 1.75 5.02
N THR A 193 -17.41 0.72 4.39
CA THR A 193 -18.52 -0.05 4.98
C THR A 193 -18.11 -0.83 6.22
N ALA A 194 -16.84 -1.25 6.34
CA ALA A 194 -16.33 -1.94 7.52
C ALA A 194 -16.10 -1.03 8.75
N GLN A 195 -16.22 0.30 8.60
CA GLN A 195 -16.10 1.25 9.72
C GLN A 195 -17.46 1.76 10.25
N PHE A 196 -18.57 1.35 9.62
CA PHE A 196 -19.95 1.59 10.04
C PHE A 196 -20.62 0.27 10.42
#